data_AF-A0AAT9T078-F1
#
_entry.id   AF-A0AAT9T078-F1
#
_cell.length_a   1.000
_cell.length_b   1.000
_cell.length_c   1.000
_cell.angle_alpha   90.00
_cell.angle_beta   90.00
_cell.angle_gamma   90.00
#
_symmetry.space_group_name_H-M   'P 1'
#
loop_
_entity.id
_entity.type
_entity.pdbx_description
1 polymer ?
#
loop_
_entity_poly.entity_id
_entity_poly.type
_entity_poly.pdbx_seq_one_letter_code
_entity_poly.pdbx_strand_id
1 'polypeptide(L)'
;MRRGEIVEAARLWLGTPYHHQASLQGIGCDCLGLVRGIWRDLLGEEPEAPPPYSPYWAESLRQETLATAAMRHLQPVAGGGERPGDVLLFRWREHLPAKHCAILSEPDRIIHAHDGAVVAEVAFTPWWRRHLSDAFLPRQSRDRPLRGPDRLHQADLGRWPRTRREHRHDARASRP
;
A
#
# COMPACT_ATOMS: atom_id res chain seq x y z
N MET A 1 -3.65 6.23 14.25
CA MET A 1 -2.59 6.94 13.52
C MET A 1 -2.78 8.43 13.68
N ARG A 2 -1.73 9.11 14.12
CA ARG A 2 -1.60 10.56 14.09
C ARG A 2 -1.08 10.96 12.71
N ARG A 3 -1.45 12.15 12.25
CA ARG A 3 -1.02 12.68 10.96
C ARG A 3 0.50 12.72 10.77
N GLY A 4 1.23 13.08 11.83
CA GLY A 4 2.70 13.07 11.81
C GLY A 4 3.28 11.68 11.55
N GLU A 5 2.70 10.62 12.13
CA GLU A 5 3.15 9.24 11.90
C GLU A 5 3.01 8.83 10.43
N ILE A 6 1.95 9.31 9.76
CA ILE A 6 1.72 9.05 8.33
C ILE A 6 2.77 9.75 7.47
N VAL A 7 3.10 11.00 7.77
CA VAL A 7 4.12 11.75 7.05
C VAL A 7 5.50 11.13 7.24
N GLU A 8 5.85 10.78 8.49
CA GLU A 8 7.13 10.12 8.77
C GLU A 8 7.22 8.75 8.08
N ALA A 9 6.17 7.94 8.12
CA ALA A 9 6.12 6.70 7.35
C ALA A 9 6.30 6.95 5.85
N ALA A 10 5.59 7.91 5.25
CA ALA A 10 5.72 8.25 3.84
C ALA A 10 7.15 8.67 3.45
N ARG A 11 7.86 9.38 4.33
CA ARG A 11 9.25 9.81 4.10
C ARG A 11 10.23 8.64 4.06
N LEU A 12 9.97 7.56 4.79
CA LEU A 12 10.80 6.36 4.73
C LEU A 12 10.76 5.71 3.33
N TRP A 13 9.72 5.96 2.54
CA TRP A 13 9.57 5.40 1.19
C TRP A 13 10.31 6.19 0.11
N LEU A 14 10.84 7.39 0.43
CA LEU A 14 11.58 8.21 -0.53
C LEU A 14 12.73 7.41 -1.18
N GLY A 15 12.85 7.53 -2.51
CA GLY A 15 13.84 6.79 -3.30
C GLY A 15 13.41 5.38 -3.72
N THR A 16 12.27 4.86 -3.25
CA THR A 16 11.74 3.57 -3.73
C THR A 16 11.43 3.65 -5.23
N PRO A 17 11.96 2.74 -6.08
CA PRO A 17 11.70 2.78 -7.53
C PRO A 17 10.22 2.63 -7.88
N TYR A 18 9.80 3.22 -9.00
CA TYR A 18 8.47 2.96 -9.53
C TYR A 18 8.40 1.54 -10.11
N HIS A 19 7.44 0.76 -9.62
CA HIS A 19 7.09 -0.53 -10.21
C HIS A 19 5.59 -0.73 -10.13
N HIS A 20 4.94 -0.83 -11.30
CA HIS A 20 3.50 -0.99 -11.43
C HIS A 20 2.98 -2.16 -10.59
N GLN A 21 1.92 -1.94 -9.81
CA GLN A 21 1.29 -2.86 -8.85
C GLN A 21 2.17 -3.34 -7.68
N ALA A 22 3.44 -2.93 -7.61
CA ALA A 22 4.30 -3.26 -6.50
C ALA A 22 3.99 -2.38 -5.28
N SER A 23 4.42 -2.82 -4.10
CA SER A 23 4.22 -2.08 -2.85
C SER A 23 5.28 -2.48 -1.82
N LEU A 24 6.55 -2.50 -2.21
CA LEU A 24 7.65 -2.91 -1.34
C LEU A 24 8.68 -1.79 -1.23
N GLN A 25 8.84 -1.26 -0.02
CA GLN A 25 9.75 -0.15 0.29
C GLN A 25 11.18 -0.49 -0.16
N GLY A 26 11.84 0.47 -0.82
CA GLY A 26 13.20 0.33 -1.36
C GLY A 26 13.34 -0.61 -2.57
N ILE A 27 12.32 -1.41 -2.91
CA ILE A 27 12.36 -2.37 -4.02
C ILE A 27 11.50 -1.91 -5.19
N GLY A 28 10.25 -1.49 -4.93
CA GLY A 28 9.35 -1.06 -5.97
C GLY A 28 7.95 -0.74 -5.46
N CYS A 29 7.38 0.39 -5.88
CA CYS A 29 5.96 0.67 -5.69
C CYS A 29 5.39 1.60 -6.76
N ASP A 30 4.08 1.55 -7.00
CA ASP A 30 3.38 2.62 -7.70
C ASP A 30 2.65 3.54 -6.71
N CYS A 31 1.82 4.48 -7.23
CA CYS A 31 1.16 5.46 -6.38
C CYS A 31 0.24 4.82 -5.34
N LEU A 32 -0.55 3.81 -5.72
CA LEU A 32 -1.41 3.07 -4.80
C LEU A 32 -0.56 2.19 -3.88
N GLY A 33 0.49 1.57 -4.42
CA GLY A 33 1.45 0.77 -3.70
C GLY A 33 2.11 1.51 -2.54
N LEU A 34 2.41 2.80 -2.70
CA LEU A 34 2.91 3.67 -1.63
C LEU A 34 1.89 3.78 -0.48
N VAL A 35 0.63 4.09 -0.79
CA VAL A 35 -0.44 4.22 0.23
C VAL A 35 -0.68 2.89 0.95
N ARG A 36 -0.72 1.78 0.19
CA ARG A 36 -0.83 0.42 0.73
C ARG A 36 0.36 0.06 1.62
N GLY A 37 1.56 0.50 1.25
CA GLY A 37 2.79 0.35 2.01
C GLY A 37 2.72 1.02 3.37
N ILE A 38 2.42 2.32 3.37
CA ILE A 38 2.25 3.11 4.59
C ILE A 38 1.15 2.52 5.49
N TRP A 39 0.06 2.03 4.90
CA TRP A 39 -0.97 1.31 5.66
C TRP A 39 -0.37 0.09 6.38
N ARG A 40 0.43 -0.74 5.69
CA ARG A 40 1.08 -1.90 6.30
C ARG A 40 2.02 -1.52 7.43
N ASP A 41 2.83 -0.49 7.22
CA ASP A 41 3.80 -0.02 8.20
C ASP A 41 3.13 0.46 9.51
N LEU A 42 1.93 1.04 9.42
CA LEU A 42 1.27 1.68 10.56
C LEU A 42 0.09 0.89 11.15
N LEU A 43 -0.58 0.05 10.36
CA LEU A 43 -1.81 -0.66 10.74
C LEU A 43 -1.73 -2.19 10.56
N GLY A 44 -0.71 -2.71 9.89
CA GLY A 44 -0.61 -4.13 9.55
C GLY A 44 -1.41 -4.49 8.30
N GLU A 45 -2.12 -5.62 8.31
CA GLU A 45 -2.72 -6.18 7.09
C GLU A 45 -3.64 -5.19 6.35
N GLU A 46 -3.53 -5.19 5.03
CA GLU A 46 -4.37 -4.37 4.14
C GLU A 46 -5.83 -4.81 4.22
N PRO A 47 -6.79 -3.87 4.09
CA PRO A 47 -8.20 -4.19 4.26
C PRO A 47 -8.81 -4.88 3.03
N GLU A 48 -8.21 -4.72 1.85
CA GLU A 48 -8.58 -5.41 0.62
C GLU A 48 -7.36 -5.56 -0.28
N ALA A 49 -7.29 -6.66 -1.05
CA ALA A 49 -6.31 -6.78 -2.12
C ALA A 49 -6.78 -5.98 -3.34
N PRO A 50 -5.94 -5.11 -3.93
CA PRO A 50 -6.33 -4.39 -5.13
C PRO A 50 -6.49 -5.38 -6.30
N PRO A 51 -7.53 -5.24 -7.14
CA PRO A 51 -7.62 -6.03 -8.37
C PRO A 51 -6.45 -5.67 -9.30
N PRO A 52 -6.06 -6.55 -10.24
CA PRO A 52 -5.11 -6.17 -11.29
C PRO A 52 -5.66 -4.96 -12.07
N TYR A 53 -4.97 -3.83 -12.03
CA TYR A 53 -5.28 -2.64 -12.82
C TYR A 53 -4.18 -2.39 -13.86
N SER A 54 -4.56 -2.06 -15.09
CA SER A 54 -3.60 -1.51 -16.05
C SER A 54 -3.33 -0.02 -15.75
N PRO A 55 -2.20 0.55 -16.20
CA PRO A 55 -1.95 1.99 -16.09
C PRO A 55 -3.04 2.88 -16.72
N TYR A 56 -3.82 2.33 -17.65
CA TYR A 56 -4.89 3.00 -18.39
C TYR A 56 -6.30 2.59 -17.94
N TRP A 57 -6.41 1.70 -16.97
CA TRP A 57 -7.65 0.97 -16.66
C TRP A 57 -8.80 1.88 -16.22
N ALA A 58 -8.48 2.96 -15.48
CA ALA A 58 -9.46 3.97 -15.07
C ALA A 58 -10.14 4.68 -16.26
N GLU A 59 -9.43 4.87 -17.38
CA GLU A 59 -9.94 5.58 -18.55
C GLU A 59 -10.86 4.69 -19.41
N SER A 60 -10.57 3.39 -19.48
CA SER A 60 -11.33 2.43 -20.29
C SER A 60 -12.72 2.09 -19.72
N LEU A 61 -12.88 2.10 -18.39
CA LEU A 61 -14.14 1.72 -17.73
C LEU A 61 -14.93 2.92 -17.19
N ARG A 62 -14.31 4.13 -17.14
CA ARG A 62 -14.89 5.34 -16.53
C ARG A 62 -15.41 5.11 -15.09
N GLN A 63 -14.79 4.20 -14.35
CA GLN A 63 -15.18 3.84 -13.00
C GLN A 63 -14.26 4.50 -11.97
N GLU A 64 -14.84 5.04 -10.90
CA GLU A 64 -14.15 5.65 -9.77
C GLU A 64 -13.54 4.59 -8.83
N THR A 65 -12.81 3.60 -9.36
CA THR A 65 -12.34 2.47 -8.55
C THR A 65 -11.46 2.92 -7.39
N LEU A 66 -10.51 3.82 -7.65
CA LEU A 66 -9.58 4.33 -6.63
C LEU A 66 -10.33 5.15 -5.56
N ALA A 67 -11.19 6.08 -5.96
CA ALA A 67 -11.96 6.89 -5.04
C ALA A 67 -12.96 6.06 -4.24
N THR A 68 -13.65 5.11 -4.87
CA THR A 68 -14.58 4.20 -4.18
C THR A 68 -13.86 3.32 -3.16
N ALA A 69 -12.65 2.83 -3.48
CA ALA A 69 -11.81 2.11 -2.52
C ALA A 69 -11.39 2.99 -1.34
N ALA A 70 -10.94 4.22 -1.61
CA ALA A 70 -10.61 5.19 -0.58
C ALA A 70 -11.81 5.49 0.33
N MET A 71 -13.01 5.66 -0.22
CA MET A 71 -14.24 5.89 0.56
C MET A 71 -14.62 4.72 1.48
N ARG A 72 -14.29 3.47 1.10
CA ARG A 72 -14.56 2.29 1.95
C ARG A 72 -13.61 2.23 3.15
N HIS A 73 -12.36 2.62 2.97
CA HIS A 73 -11.27 2.31 3.91
C HIS A 73 -10.68 3.52 4.65
N LEU A 74 -10.90 4.72 4.14
CA LEU A 74 -10.35 5.97 4.65
C LEU A 74 -11.48 6.95 4.99
N GLN A 75 -11.19 7.89 5.88
CA GLN A 75 -12.14 8.93 6.28
C GLN A 75 -12.08 10.10 5.29
N PRO A 76 -13.19 10.48 4.61
CA PRO A 76 -13.19 11.65 3.72
C PRO A 76 -12.87 12.95 4.47
N VAL A 77 -12.14 13.82 3.80
CA VAL A 77 -11.82 15.19 4.24
C VAL A 77 -12.57 16.17 3.34
N ALA A 78 -13.21 17.18 3.94
CA ALA A 78 -13.90 18.22 3.18
C ALA A 78 -12.92 19.00 2.29
N GLY A 79 -13.36 19.38 1.09
CA GLY A 79 -12.52 20.12 0.15
C GLY A 79 -11.97 21.42 0.75
N GLY A 80 -10.67 21.66 0.54
CA GLY A 80 -9.93 22.78 1.16
C GLY A 80 -9.55 22.56 2.63
N GLY A 81 -9.92 21.40 3.20
CA GLY A 81 -9.58 20.99 4.56
C GLY A 81 -8.42 20.00 4.64
N GLU A 82 -7.74 19.71 3.52
CA GLU A 82 -6.61 18.79 3.49
C GLU A 82 -5.45 19.28 4.37
N ARG A 83 -4.83 18.34 5.09
CA ARG A 83 -3.71 18.61 6.00
C ARG A 83 -2.62 17.56 5.81
N PRO A 84 -1.37 17.86 6.19
CA PRO A 84 -0.31 16.86 6.20
C PRO A 84 -0.77 15.53 6.83
N GLY A 85 -0.40 14.42 6.19
CA GLY A 85 -0.85 13.07 6.48
C GLY A 85 -2.13 12.63 5.76
N ASP A 86 -2.79 13.49 4.99
CA ASP A 86 -3.91 13.07 4.12
C ASP A 86 -3.40 12.39 2.84
N VAL A 87 -4.16 11.38 2.40
CA VAL A 87 -4.08 10.81 1.05
C VAL A 87 -4.88 11.72 0.12
N LEU A 88 -4.22 12.22 -0.92
CA LEU A 88 -4.80 13.02 -1.97
C LEU A 88 -5.02 12.17 -3.21
N LEU A 89 -6.20 12.27 -3.83
CA LEU A 89 -6.49 11.66 -5.12
C LEU A 89 -6.55 12.71 -6.22
N PHE A 90 -6.09 12.33 -7.42
CA PHE A 90 -6.04 13.22 -8.56
C PHE A 90 -6.70 12.62 -9.80
N ARG A 91 -7.42 13.48 -10.53
CA ARG A 91 -7.96 13.21 -11.87
C ARG A 91 -7.44 14.24 -12.86
N TRP A 92 -7.04 13.79 -14.05
CA TRP A 92 -6.46 14.69 -15.06
C TRP A 92 -7.50 15.52 -15.81
N ARG A 93 -8.76 15.08 -15.78
CA ARG A 93 -9.90 15.83 -16.31
C ARG A 93 -11.08 15.60 -15.38
N GLU A 94 -11.92 16.62 -15.24
CA GLU A 94 -13.06 16.60 -14.31
C GLU A 94 -14.01 15.41 -14.54
N HIS A 95 -14.26 15.06 -15.80
CA HIS A 95 -15.15 13.97 -16.20
C HIS A 95 -14.48 12.58 -16.27
N LEU A 96 -13.20 12.49 -15.89
CA LEU A 96 -12.47 11.22 -15.84
C LEU A 96 -12.27 10.79 -14.38
N PRO A 97 -12.19 9.48 -14.11
CA PRO A 97 -11.96 8.99 -12.75
C PRO A 97 -10.63 9.43 -12.15
N ALA A 98 -10.55 9.42 -10.83
CA ALA A 98 -9.28 9.53 -10.13
C ALA A 98 -8.37 8.34 -10.46
N LYS A 99 -7.10 8.62 -10.77
CA LYS A 99 -6.14 7.57 -11.17
C LYS A 99 -4.73 7.73 -10.63
N HIS A 100 -4.50 8.75 -9.82
CA HIS A 100 -3.23 8.99 -9.15
C HIS A 100 -3.48 9.35 -7.70
N CYS A 101 -2.54 9.00 -6.81
CA CYS A 101 -2.60 9.41 -5.41
C CYS A 101 -1.25 9.81 -4.84
N ALA A 102 -1.29 10.59 -3.77
CA ALA A 102 -0.12 11.09 -3.06
C ALA A 102 -0.41 11.23 -1.56
N ILE A 103 0.61 11.36 -0.74
CA ILE A 103 0.51 11.82 0.66
C ILE A 103 0.85 13.31 0.71
N LEU A 104 0.00 14.13 1.32
CA LEU A 104 0.36 15.50 1.66
C LEU A 104 1.37 15.47 2.81
N SER A 105 2.61 15.89 2.59
CA SER A 105 3.67 15.87 3.61
C SER A 105 3.83 17.20 4.33
N GLU A 106 3.57 18.30 3.62
CA GLU A 106 3.51 19.67 4.13
C GLU A 106 2.39 20.44 3.40
N PRO A 107 1.95 21.62 3.86
CA PRO A 107 0.87 22.37 3.18
C PRO A 107 1.11 22.63 1.68
N ASP A 108 2.37 22.64 1.25
CA ASP A 108 2.83 22.86 -0.12
C ASP A 108 3.71 21.72 -0.67
N ARG A 109 3.74 20.54 -0.03
CA ARG A 109 4.54 19.37 -0.48
C ARG A 109 3.74 18.08 -0.49
N ILE A 110 3.94 17.28 -1.52
CA ILE A 110 3.37 15.94 -1.65
C ILE A 110 4.47 14.90 -1.85
N ILE A 111 4.27 13.71 -1.28
CA ILE A 111 5.08 12.51 -1.54
C ILE A 111 4.27 11.57 -2.42
N HIS A 112 4.81 11.18 -3.56
CA HIS A 112 4.16 10.25 -4.48
C HIS A 112 5.17 9.40 -5.27
N ALA A 113 4.72 8.24 -5.74
CA ALA A 113 5.42 7.47 -6.76
C ALA A 113 4.86 7.84 -8.13
N HIS A 114 5.71 8.22 -9.08
CA HIS A 114 5.33 8.55 -10.45
C HIS A 114 6.02 7.61 -11.44
N ASP A 115 5.35 7.32 -12.55
CA ASP A 115 5.88 6.44 -13.60
C ASP A 115 7.26 6.90 -14.10
N GLY A 116 8.16 5.94 -14.32
CA GLY A 116 9.54 6.17 -14.73
C GLY A 116 10.45 6.86 -13.70
N ALA A 117 9.98 7.03 -12.45
CA ALA A 117 10.71 7.74 -11.40
C ALA A 117 10.85 6.92 -10.11
N VAL A 118 11.26 7.57 -9.03
CA VAL A 118 11.22 7.04 -7.65
C VAL A 118 10.10 7.72 -6.87
N VAL A 119 9.77 7.20 -5.69
CA VAL A 119 9.00 7.95 -4.70
C VAL A 119 9.76 9.22 -4.36
N ALA A 120 9.14 10.37 -4.60
CA ALA A 120 9.74 11.67 -4.41
C ALA A 120 8.81 12.62 -3.66
N GLU A 121 9.42 13.54 -2.90
CA GLU A 121 8.74 14.69 -2.33
C GLU A 121 8.86 15.87 -3.30
N VAL A 122 7.72 16.40 -3.73
CA VAL A 122 7.66 17.47 -4.74
C VAL A 122 6.73 18.59 -4.29
N ALA A 123 6.83 19.75 -4.94
CA ALA A 123 5.93 20.86 -4.68
C ALA A 123 4.48 20.49 -5.03
N PHE A 124 3.54 20.83 -4.13
CA PHE A 124 2.10 20.77 -4.36
C PHE A 124 1.64 21.99 -5.17
N THR A 125 2.11 22.03 -6.42
CA THR A 125 1.95 23.17 -7.34
C THR A 125 0.47 23.45 -7.68
N PRO A 126 0.16 24.62 -8.27
CA PRO A 126 -1.18 24.90 -8.79
C PRO A 126 -1.69 23.85 -9.78
N TRP A 127 -0.78 23.15 -10.49
CA TRP A 127 -1.15 22.05 -11.39
C TRP A 127 -1.71 20.86 -10.63
N TRP A 128 -1.12 20.49 -9.49
CA TRP A 128 -1.66 19.41 -8.68
C TRP A 128 -2.97 19.81 -8.01
N ARG A 129 -3.03 21.04 -7.47
CA ARG A 129 -4.22 21.56 -6.76
C ARG A 129 -5.47 21.58 -7.64
N ARG A 130 -5.34 22.02 -8.90
CA ARG A 130 -6.49 22.04 -9.83
C ARG A 130 -6.99 20.65 -10.25
N HIS A 131 -6.18 19.61 -10.06
CA HIS A 131 -6.53 18.22 -10.38
C HIS A 131 -6.86 17.39 -9.14
N LEU A 132 -6.77 17.99 -7.94
CA LEU A 132 -7.19 17.36 -6.70
C LEU A 132 -8.68 17.07 -6.80
N SER A 133 -9.04 15.80 -6.73
CA SER A 133 -10.44 15.38 -6.74
C SER A 133 -10.98 15.15 -5.34
N ASP A 134 -10.17 14.51 -4.49
CA ASP A 134 -10.61 14.04 -3.18
C ASP A 134 -9.41 14.03 -2.22
N ALA A 135 -9.70 14.18 -0.93
CA ALA A 135 -8.73 14.03 0.15
C ALA A 135 -9.30 13.12 1.24
N PHE A 136 -8.44 12.29 1.81
CA PHE A 136 -8.81 11.30 2.82
C PHE A 136 -7.79 11.24 3.93
N LEU A 137 -8.25 11.05 5.16
CA LEU A 137 -7.40 10.71 6.29
C LEU A 137 -7.32 9.17 6.42
N PRO A 138 -6.12 8.58 6.38
CA PRO A 138 -5.91 7.19 6.77
C PRO A 138 -6.28 6.98 8.23
N ARG A 139 -7.49 6.49 8.45
CA ARG A 139 -8.01 6.06 9.74
C ARG A 139 -8.92 4.89 9.46
N GLN A 140 -8.76 3.78 10.17
CA GLN A 140 -9.76 2.71 10.10
C GLN A 140 -11.13 3.31 10.45
N SER A 141 -12.09 3.13 9.54
CA SER A 141 -13.50 3.41 9.79
C SER A 141 -13.92 2.68 11.06
N ARG A 142 -14.62 3.40 11.97
CA ARG A 142 -15.03 2.89 13.28
C ARG A 142 -15.97 1.68 13.20
N ASP A 143 -16.55 1.41 12.04
CA ASP A 143 -17.60 0.40 11.84
C ASP A 143 -17.09 -1.01 11.52
N ARG A 144 -15.78 -1.27 11.61
CA ARG A 144 -15.27 -2.65 11.60
C ARG A 144 -15.27 -3.18 13.04
N PRO A 145 -15.94 -4.32 13.35
CA PRO A 145 -15.78 -4.93 14.66
C PRO A 145 -14.30 -5.19 14.89
N LEU A 146 -13.80 -4.74 16.04
CA LEU A 146 -12.45 -5.09 16.51
C LEU A 146 -12.35 -6.61 16.44
N ARG A 147 -11.54 -7.16 15.52
CA ARG A 147 -11.11 -8.55 15.68
C ARG A 147 -10.40 -8.60 17.02
N GLY A 148 -11.01 -9.27 17.99
CA GLY A 148 -10.38 -9.56 19.26
C GLY A 148 -9.06 -10.30 19.04
N PRO A 149 -8.15 -10.32 20.03
CA PRO A 149 -6.90 -11.05 19.89
C PRO A 149 -7.20 -12.50 19.50
N ASP A 150 -6.69 -12.93 18.35
CA ASP A 150 -6.77 -14.31 17.88
C ASP A 150 -6.24 -15.21 19.00
N ARG A 151 -7.14 -15.93 19.66
CA ARG A 151 -6.76 -17.06 20.48
C ARG A 151 -6.38 -18.18 19.52
N LEU A 152 -5.07 -18.40 19.41
CA LEU A 152 -4.44 -19.67 19.07
C LEU A 152 -5.40 -20.87 19.11
N HIS A 153 -5.73 -21.42 17.94
CA HIS A 153 -5.66 -22.87 17.73
C HIS A 153 -4.27 -23.07 17.11
N GLN A 154 -3.25 -23.64 17.76
CA GLN A 154 -3.16 -24.92 18.46
C GLN A 154 -3.82 -26.09 17.70
N ALA A 155 -3.37 -26.27 16.46
CA ALA A 155 -3.16 -27.52 15.73
C ALA A 155 -2.41 -27.09 14.47
N ASP A 156 -1.15 -27.42 14.21
CA ASP A 156 -0.69 -28.77 13.94
C ASP A 156 0.85 -28.73 13.97
N LEU A 157 1.46 -29.20 15.07
CA LEU A 157 2.91 -29.50 15.09
C LEU A 157 3.09 -30.88 14.43
N GLY A 158 2.90 -30.91 13.12
CA GLY A 158 2.94 -32.09 12.28
C GLY A 158 4.04 -32.00 11.23
N ARG A 159 5.30 -32.16 11.66
CA ARG A 159 6.37 -32.86 10.91
C ARG A 159 6.62 -32.39 9.45
N TRP A 160 7.43 -31.34 9.28
CA TRP A 160 8.18 -31.14 8.02
C TRP A 160 9.40 -32.09 7.97
N PRO A 161 9.66 -32.80 6.85
CA PRO A 161 10.65 -33.87 6.80
C PRO A 161 12.09 -33.34 6.88
N ARG A 162 12.85 -33.94 7.82
CA ARG A 162 14.31 -33.85 7.89
C ARG A 162 14.92 -34.47 6.63
N THR A 163 15.92 -33.79 6.09
CA THR A 163 16.80 -34.25 5.04
C THR A 163 17.34 -35.66 5.33
N ARG A 164 17.21 -36.56 4.35
CA ARG A 164 17.87 -37.87 4.38
C ARG A 164 19.38 -37.67 4.28
N ARG A 165 20.11 -38.02 5.33
CA ARG A 165 21.42 -38.66 5.19
C ARG A 165 21.40 -40.00 5.92
N GLU A 166 21.86 -40.98 5.14
CA GLU A 166 22.47 -42.25 5.55
C GLU A 166 21.57 -43.28 6.24
N HIS A 167 21.54 -44.47 5.66
CA HIS A 167 22.02 -45.70 6.30
C HIS A 167 21.95 -46.85 5.31
N ARG A 168 23.02 -47.66 5.24
CA ARG A 168 22.97 -49.04 5.71
C ARG A 168 24.38 -49.65 5.77
N HIS A 169 24.75 -49.99 7.01
CA HIS A 169 25.68 -51.06 7.36
C HIS A 169 25.07 -52.43 7.02
N ASP A 170 25.90 -53.38 6.63
CA ASP A 170 26.00 -54.77 7.16
C ASP A 170 27.06 -55.51 6.31
N ALA A 171 28.24 -55.89 6.83
CA ALA A 171 28.59 -56.91 7.82
C ALA A 171 28.59 -58.37 7.29
N ARG A 172 29.76 -59.02 7.51
CA ARG A 172 30.12 -60.47 7.44
C ARG A 172 30.52 -60.99 6.05
N ALA A 173 31.81 -61.24 5.78
CA ALA A 173 32.69 -62.33 6.27
C ALA A 173 32.31 -63.72 5.71
N SER A 174 33.09 -64.23 4.74
CA SER A 174 33.96 -65.41 4.91
C SER A 174 34.54 -65.88 3.57
N ARG A 175 35.82 -66.27 3.65
CA ARG A 175 36.71 -66.96 2.69
C ARG A 175 36.19 -68.37 2.32
N PRO A 176 36.73 -69.06 1.29
CA PRO A 176 38.15 -69.42 1.09
C PRO A 176 38.87 -68.65 -0.01
#